data_AF-A0A927WM19-F1
#
_entry.id   AF-A0A927WM19-F1
#
_cell.length_a   1.000
_cell.length_b   1.000
_cell.length_c   1.000
_cell.angle_alpha   90.00
_cell.angle_beta   90.00
_cell.angle_gamma   90.00
#
_symmetry.space_group_name_H-M   'P 1'
#
loop_
_entity.id
_entity.type
_entity.pdbx_description
1 polymer ?
#
loop_
_entity_poly.entity_id
_entity_poly.type
_entity_poly.pdbx_seq_one_letter_code
_entity_poly.pdbx_strand_id
1 'polypeptide(L)' 'MFEVKQTEEMLNKTFRLPASLLEELARIAEHEKVSVNNLVRQCCEYALSNMKTEK' A
#
# COMPACT_ATOMS: atom_id res chain seq x y z
N MET A 1 -24.14 16.85 -15.13
CA MET A 1 -24.11 15.58 -15.88
C MET A 1 -23.29 14.61 -15.04
N PHE A 2 -23.79 13.41 -14.78
CA PHE A 2 -23.08 12.44 -13.94
C PHE A 2 -22.04 11.71 -14.80
N GLU A 3 -20.75 11.88 -14.48
CA GLU A 3 -19.65 11.20 -15.14
C GLU A 3 -19.08 10.13 -14.22
N VAL A 4 -19.23 8.86 -14.63
CA VAL A 4 -18.64 7.72 -13.92
C VAL A 4 -17.16 7.68 -14.25
N LYS A 5 -16.31 8.02 -13.27
CA LYS A 5 -14.86 7.79 -13.38
C LYS A 5 -14.60 6.28 -13.31
N GLN A 6 -13.83 5.74 -14.25
CA GLN A 6 -13.30 4.38 -14.15
C GLN A 6 -12.55 4.27 -12.83
N THR A 7 -13.09 3.46 -11.93
CA THR A 7 -12.42 3.06 -10.70
C THR A 7 -11.15 2.35 -11.13
N GLU A 8 -9.99 2.81 -10.69
CA GLU A 8 -8.72 2.18 -11.01
C GLU A 8 -8.82 0.68 -10.72
N GLU A 9 -8.44 -0.14 -11.71
CA GLU A 9 -8.60 -1.58 -11.63
C GLU A 9 -7.66 -2.14 -10.56
N MET A 10 -8.21 -2.47 -9.39
CA MET A 10 -7.44 -3.02 -8.28
C MET A 10 -7.27 -4.53 -8.48
N LEU A 11 -6.07 -4.95 -8.90
CA LEU A 11 -5.72 -6.35 -9.02
C LEU A 11 -5.21 -6.90 -7.69
N ASN A 12 -5.79 -8.01 -7.22
CA ASN A 12 -5.31 -8.70 -6.03
C ASN A 12 -4.01 -9.45 -6.37
N LYS A 13 -2.95 -9.19 -5.58
CA LYS A 13 -1.66 -9.86 -5.75
C LYS A 13 -1.06 -10.24 -4.39
N THR A 14 -0.69 -11.50 -4.23
CA THR A 14 -0.11 -12.03 -2.98
C THR A 14 1.40 -11.93 -3.01
N PHE A 15 1.98 -11.20 -2.06
CA PHE A 15 3.42 -11.11 -1.84
C PHE A 15 3.81 -11.88 -0.58
N ARG A 16 5.00 -12.47 -0.58
CA ARG A 16 5.58 -13.06 0.64
C ARG A 16 6.48 -12.03 1.30
N LEU A 17 6.18 -11.71 2.55
CA LEU A 17 6.95 -10.77 3.37
C LEU A 17 7.59 -11.53 4.55
N PRO A 18 8.75 -11.08 5.06
CA PRO A 18 9.29 -11.60 6.31
C PRO A 18 8.29 -11.45 7.46
N ALA A 19 8.22 -12.44 8.36
CA ALA A 19 7.26 -12.44 9.47
C ALA A 19 7.38 -11.17 10.34
N SER A 20 8.60 -10.78 10.70
CA SER A 20 8.85 -9.59 11.52
C SER A 20 8.34 -8.30 10.88
N LEU A 21 8.46 -8.18 9.55
CA LEU A 21 7.95 -7.02 8.83
C LEU A 21 6.42 -7.00 8.81
N LEU A 22 5.79 -8.16 8.62
CA LEU A 22 4.33 -8.27 8.63
C LEU A 22 3.76 -7.94 10.02
N GLU A 23 4.41 -8.39 11.09
CA GLU A 23 4.03 -8.06 12.47
C GLU A 23 4.13 -6.55 12.74
N GLU A 24 5.19 -5.90 12.27
CA GLU A 24 5.35 -4.45 12.43
C GLU A 24 4.29 -3.67 11.65
N LEU A 25 4.05 -4.04 10.40
CA LEU A 25 2.98 -3.46 9.57
C LEU A 25 1.60 -3.64 10.20
N ALA A 26 1.33 -4.81 10.79
CA ALA A 26 0.06 -5.07 11.48
C ALA A 26 -0.12 -4.18 12.72
N ARG A 27 0.92 -3.99 13.53
CA ARG A 27 0.89 -3.10 14.70
C ARG A 27 0.65 -1.65 14.31
N ILE A 28 1.33 -1.17 13.27
CA ILE A 28 1.16 0.20 12.75
C ILE A 28 -0.25 0.37 12.20
N ALA A 29 -0.74 -0.60 11.42
CA ALA A 29 -2.08 -0.56 10.85
C ALA A 29 -3.17 -0.51 11.94
N GLU A 30 -3.01 -1.28 13.03
CA GLU A 30 -3.91 -1.25 14.18
C GLU A 30 -3.88 0.12 14.89
N HIS A 31 -2.69 0.66 15.14
CA HIS A 31 -2.51 1.96 15.78
C HIS A 31 -3.15 3.10 14.96
N GLU A 32 -2.92 3.11 13.65
CA GLU A 32 -3.43 4.12 12.73
C GLU A 32 -4.88 3.86 12.28
N LYS A 33 -5.50 2.76 12.73
CA LYS A 33 -6.86 2.32 12.37
C LYS A 33 -7.07 2.18 10.86
N VAL A 34 -6.07 1.67 10.15
CA VAL A 34 -6.12 1.40 8.70
C VAL A 34 -5.95 -0.09 8.42
N SER A 35 -6.39 -0.56 7.26
CA SER A 35 -6.12 -1.93 6.83
C SER A 35 -4.65 -2.10 6.44
N VAL A 36 -4.05 -3.26 6.75
CA VAL A 36 -2.67 -3.59 6.34
C VAL A 36 -2.48 -3.43 4.82
N ASN A 37 -3.48 -3.78 4.01
CA ASN A 37 -3.41 -3.59 2.56
C ASN A 37 -3.31 -2.09 2.17
N ASN A 38 -4.09 -1.24 2.83
CA ASN A 38 -4.05 0.20 2.58
C ASN A 38 -2.69 0.80 3.00
N LEU A 39 -2.16 0.37 4.15
CA LEU A 39 -0.82 0.76 4.61
C LEU A 39 0.26 0.31 3.63
N VAL A 40 0.26 -0.96 3.21
CA VAL A 40 1.23 -1.51 2.25
C VAL A 40 1.20 -0.74 0.92
N ARG A 41 0.01 -0.41 0.42
CA ARG A 41 -0.12 0.42 -0.79
C ARG A 41 0.56 1.78 -0.61
N GLN A 42 0.27 2.48 0.48
CA GLN A 42 0.88 3.80 0.76
C GLN A 42 2.41 3.70 0.94
N CYS A 43 2.90 2.67 1.62
CA CYS A 43 4.34 2.42 1.75
C CYS A 43 5.00 2.24 0.38
N CYS A 44 4.37 1.47 -0.52
CA CYS A 44 4.86 1.27 -1.89
C CYS A 44 4.83 2.56 -2.71
N GLU A 45 3.72 3.32 -2.69
CA GLU A 45 3.60 4.60 -3.40
C GLU A 45 4.66 5.60 -2.92
N TYR A 46 4.86 5.70 -1.61
CA TYR A 46 5.89 6.54 -1.02
C TYR A 46 7.29 6.10 -1.44
N ALA A 47 7.60 4.80 -1.30
CA ALA A 47 8.92 4.28 -1.66
C ALA A 47 9.23 4.52 -3.15
N LEU A 48 8.27 4.28 -4.05
CA LEU A 48 8.44 4.53 -5.49
C LEU A 48 8.60 6.02 -5.81
N SER A 49 7.86 6.90 -5.14
CA SER A 49 8.00 8.36 -5.33
C SER A 49 9.29 8.93 -4.75
N ASN A 50 9.88 8.29 -3.74
CA ASN A 50 11.11 8.73 -3.06
C ASN A 50 12.35 7.94 -3.50
N MET A 51 12.19 6.91 -4.32
CA MET A 51 13.31 6.30 -5.02
C MET A 51 13.95 7.37 -5.89
N LYS A 52 15.25 7.61 -5.66
CA LYS A 52 16.04 8.48 -6.53
C LYS A 52 15.93 7.91 -7.93
N THR A 53 15.10 8.57 -8.74
CA THR A 53 15.09 8.30 -10.18
C THR A 53 16.44 8.83 -10.64
N GLU A 54 17.41 7.94 -10.86
CA GLU A 54 18.52 8.27 -11.75
C GLU A 54 17.89 8.56 -13.10
N LYS A 55 17.69 9.86 -13.36
CA LYS A 55 17.38 10.41 -14.67
C LYS A 55 18.69 10.85 -15.29
#